data_AF-A0A699ZE76-F1
#
_entry.id   AF-A0A699ZE76-F1
#
_cell.length_a   1.000
_cell.length_b   1.000
_cell.length_c   1.000
_cell.angle_alpha   90.00
_cell.angle_beta   90.00
_cell.angle_gamma   90.00
#
_symmetry.space_group_name_H-M   'P 1'
#
loop_
_entity.id
_entity.type
_entity.pdbx_description
1 polymer ?
#
loop_
_entity_poly.entity_id
_entity_poly.type
_entity_poly.pdbx_seq_one_letter_code
_entity_poly.pdbx_strand_id
1 'polypeptide(L)'
;MSQRLVLQTCEAVVRQATHVSINSSGLTKAAATVTETDLRRLSSLTSFDDQMHFVDRSSPEGQALTATALLVVDALNFCFWPEPGLEYEHLAKGVKAAVLADPNCLASGRLAQCQGKDVQALLGWPRPVPLQEERARLLREVGAGLLQHCGGSVTTLLESAQGSAVALVDRVTALFPGFRDHAVYRGAQVFFYKRAQIWVGDVYGALQGRGLAAFHDIAALTMFADYRVPVVLRVLGVLDYSPELEALVQARQQLMPGSEQEVEIRAATVVAPPAAWADSDTVGHASPAPRTLPPSNLQGTHGLPYGACTPDPSGGSTVPGGTPPSNGSCTEIKEMAGAKGNLPEESGSGGQASAGVEVLAITLDWWLWEWGERCRAEHPAHHRTLTCIGQKGSKCRTSVVRSASLKLDYTACGLGSDMEVAGRGGVHSGQQPAVGASQDTASQCP
;
A
#
# COMPACT_ATOMS: atom_id res chain seq x y z
N MET A 1 -13.61 8.04 3.97
CA MET A 1 -13.25 9.03 5.01
C MET A 1 -11.86 8.77 5.60
N SER A 2 -11.37 7.53 5.61
CA SER A 2 -10.10 7.19 6.27
C SER A 2 -8.87 7.89 5.70
N GLN A 3 -8.79 8.15 4.39
CA GLN A 3 -7.57 8.75 3.83
C GLN A 3 -7.33 10.18 4.30
N ARG A 4 -8.39 10.98 4.40
CA ARG A 4 -8.32 12.32 4.99
C ARG A 4 -7.87 12.24 6.47
N LEU A 5 -8.29 11.22 7.21
CA LEU A 5 -7.87 11.02 8.60
C LEU A 5 -6.39 10.63 8.71
N VAL A 6 -5.88 9.76 7.83
CA VAL A 6 -4.47 9.35 7.82
C VAL A 6 -3.57 10.57 7.63
N LEU A 7 -3.76 11.34 6.56
CA LEU A 7 -2.94 12.53 6.30
C LEU A 7 -3.07 13.57 7.43
N GLN A 8 -4.30 13.93 7.81
CA GLN A 8 -4.51 14.98 8.82
C GLN A 8 -3.91 14.64 10.19
N THR A 9 -4.02 13.38 10.62
CA THR A 9 -3.46 12.96 11.91
C THR A 9 -1.94 12.83 11.86
N CYS A 10 -1.38 12.33 10.76
CA CYS A 10 0.07 12.29 10.56
C CYS A 10 0.69 13.70 10.47
N GLU A 11 0.07 14.63 9.75
CA GLU A 11 0.50 16.04 9.70
C GLU A 11 0.49 16.68 11.09
N ALA A 12 -0.52 16.36 11.92
CA ALA A 12 -0.60 16.86 13.29
C ALA A 12 0.53 16.32 14.19
N VAL A 13 0.97 15.08 13.97
CA VAL A 13 2.16 14.52 14.62
C VAL A 13 3.41 15.26 14.15
N VAL A 14 3.62 15.39 12.83
CA VAL A 14 4.80 16.04 12.25
C VAL A 14 4.96 17.48 12.75
N ARG A 15 3.85 18.24 12.89
CA ARG A 15 3.90 19.61 13.45
C ARG A 15 4.37 19.69 14.90
N GLN A 16 4.25 18.60 15.66
CA GLN A 16 4.58 18.53 17.09
C GLN A 16 5.81 17.67 17.38
N ALA A 17 6.37 17.06 16.33
CA ALA A 17 7.44 16.09 16.40
C ALA A 17 8.71 16.70 17.00
N THR A 18 9.37 15.93 17.87
CA THR A 18 10.62 16.34 18.53
C THR A 18 11.78 15.41 18.22
N HIS A 19 11.50 14.22 17.71
CA HIS A 19 12.47 13.18 17.38
C HIS A 19 12.73 13.04 15.88
N VAL A 20 11.77 13.38 15.02
CA VAL A 20 11.90 13.30 13.56
C VAL A 20 11.48 14.62 12.92
N SER A 21 12.29 15.13 11.99
CA SER A 21 11.93 16.27 11.14
C SER A 21 12.06 15.92 9.67
N ILE A 22 11.25 16.59 8.83
CA ILE A 22 11.32 16.48 7.37
C ILE A 22 12.22 17.59 6.85
N ASN A 23 13.30 17.22 6.17
CA ASN A 23 14.27 18.15 5.63
C ASN A 23 13.92 18.51 4.18
N SER A 24 13.36 19.71 3.99
CA SER A 24 12.95 20.19 2.67
C SER A 24 14.11 20.24 1.67
N SER A 25 15.33 20.55 2.12
CA SER A 25 16.49 20.59 1.22
C SER A 25 16.93 19.20 0.78
N GLY A 26 16.84 18.20 1.67
CA GLY A 26 17.07 16.80 1.35
C GLY A 26 16.01 16.26 0.41
N LEU A 27 14.76 16.67 0.60
CA LEU A 27 13.65 16.33 -0.28
C LEU A 27 13.84 16.86 -1.71
N THR A 28 14.25 18.13 -1.87
CA THR A 28 14.60 18.68 -3.19
C THR A 28 15.76 17.92 -3.84
N LYS A 29 16.80 17.57 -3.06
CA LYS A 29 17.93 16.79 -3.57
C LYS A 29 17.50 15.39 -4.00
N ALA A 30 16.69 14.71 -3.18
CA ALA A 30 16.18 13.38 -3.47
C ALA A 30 15.33 13.39 -4.76
N ALA A 31 14.42 14.37 -4.90
CA ALA A 31 13.63 14.55 -6.11
C ALA A 31 14.51 14.77 -7.35
N ALA A 32 15.60 15.53 -7.22
CA ALA A 32 16.56 15.77 -8.31
C ALA A 32 17.38 14.52 -8.71
N THR A 33 17.42 13.47 -7.88
CA THR A 33 18.06 12.18 -8.24
C THR A 33 17.16 11.25 -9.04
N VAL A 34 15.84 11.53 -9.09
CA VAL A 34 14.88 10.72 -9.85
C VAL A 34 15.12 10.92 -11.34
N THR A 35 15.53 9.86 -12.02
CA THR A 35 15.81 9.93 -13.47
C THR A 35 14.53 9.87 -14.30
N GLU A 36 14.60 10.22 -15.58
CA GLU A 36 13.47 10.04 -16.50
C GLU A 36 13.04 8.56 -16.60
N THR A 37 13.98 7.63 -16.46
CA THR A 37 13.68 6.20 -16.41
C THR A 37 12.93 5.82 -15.13
N ASP A 38 13.28 6.45 -14.00
CA ASP A 38 12.52 6.27 -12.75
C ASP A 38 11.12 6.86 -12.87
N LEU A 39 10.96 8.05 -13.47
CA LEU A 39 9.63 8.65 -13.72
C LEU A 39 8.75 7.78 -14.63
N ARG A 40 9.34 7.16 -15.66
CA ARG A 40 8.62 6.18 -16.51
C ARG A 40 8.19 4.94 -15.74
N ARG A 41 8.98 4.48 -14.76
CA ARG A 41 8.60 3.36 -13.88
C ARG A 41 7.52 3.78 -12.89
N LEU A 42 7.68 4.94 -12.24
CA LEU A 42 6.73 5.52 -11.29
C LEU A 42 5.35 5.79 -11.91
N SER A 43 5.29 6.04 -13.21
CA SER A 43 4.03 6.22 -13.96
C SER A 43 3.50 4.93 -14.58
N SER A 44 4.21 3.81 -14.46
CA SER A 44 3.80 2.53 -15.00
C SER A 44 3.40 1.54 -13.91
N LEU A 45 2.22 0.94 -14.05
CA LEU A 45 1.78 -0.16 -13.19
C LEU A 45 2.55 -1.47 -13.44
N THR A 46 3.43 -1.50 -14.45
CA THR A 46 4.36 -2.61 -14.65
C THR A 46 5.43 -2.71 -13.58
N SER A 47 5.53 -1.72 -12.68
CA SER A 47 6.39 -1.77 -11.50
C SER A 47 5.87 -2.67 -10.38
N PHE A 48 4.63 -3.17 -10.46
CA PHE A 48 4.17 -4.17 -9.50
C PHE A 48 4.92 -5.50 -9.71
N ASP A 49 5.52 -6.04 -8.65
CA ASP A 49 6.32 -7.26 -8.71
C ASP A 49 5.45 -8.53 -8.81
N ASP A 50 5.21 -8.99 -10.04
CA ASP A 50 4.53 -10.26 -10.31
C ASP A 50 5.44 -11.51 -10.17
N GLN A 51 6.74 -11.33 -9.91
CA GLN A 51 7.66 -12.42 -9.61
C GLN A 51 7.46 -12.92 -8.18
N MET A 52 7.30 -12.02 -7.22
CA MET A 52 7.08 -12.35 -5.81
C MET A 52 5.63 -12.78 -5.54
N HIS A 53 4.64 -12.13 -6.15
CA HIS A 53 3.23 -12.36 -5.88
C HIS A 53 2.57 -13.32 -6.89
N PHE A 54 1.49 -14.00 -6.45
CA PHE A 54 0.60 -14.70 -7.38
C PHE A 54 -0.23 -13.65 -8.12
N VAL A 55 -0.20 -13.71 -9.45
CA VAL A 55 -0.98 -12.81 -10.31
C VAL A 55 -1.54 -13.59 -11.49
N ASP A 56 -2.86 -13.62 -11.59
CA ASP A 56 -3.61 -14.16 -12.72
C ASP A 56 -4.63 -13.11 -13.17
N ARG A 57 -4.44 -12.62 -14.41
CA ARG A 57 -5.28 -11.61 -15.05
C ARG A 57 -6.22 -12.21 -16.09
N SER A 58 -6.12 -13.51 -16.35
CA SER A 58 -6.69 -14.17 -17.52
C SER A 58 -8.20 -14.38 -17.44
N SER A 59 -8.76 -14.50 -16.23
CA SER A 59 -10.19 -14.65 -16.00
C SER A 59 -10.66 -13.90 -14.74
N PRO A 60 -11.98 -13.67 -14.58
CA PRO A 60 -12.54 -13.14 -13.33
C PRO A 60 -12.17 -13.94 -12.08
N GLU A 61 -12.13 -15.28 -12.18
CA GLU A 61 -11.72 -16.17 -11.09
C GLU A 61 -10.23 -16.00 -10.74
N GLY A 62 -9.37 -15.89 -11.76
CA GLY A 62 -7.95 -15.61 -11.58
C GLY A 62 -7.70 -14.27 -10.89
N GLN A 63 -8.45 -13.23 -11.27
CA GLN A 63 -8.37 -11.90 -10.65
C GLN A 63 -8.84 -11.94 -9.18
N ALA A 64 -9.92 -12.67 -8.90
CA ALA A 64 -10.40 -12.86 -7.52
C ALA A 64 -9.38 -13.65 -6.67
N LEU A 65 -8.75 -14.69 -7.22
CA LEU A 65 -7.72 -15.44 -6.53
C LEU A 65 -6.47 -14.59 -6.27
N THR A 66 -6.09 -13.75 -7.23
CA THR A 66 -5.02 -12.74 -7.08
C THR A 66 -5.32 -11.80 -5.90
N ALA A 67 -6.50 -11.19 -5.87
CA ALA A 67 -6.88 -10.30 -4.77
C ALA A 67 -6.94 -11.01 -3.41
N THR A 68 -7.38 -12.26 -3.38
CA THR A 68 -7.40 -13.10 -2.16
C THR A 68 -5.98 -13.41 -1.69
N ALA A 69 -5.08 -13.78 -2.59
CA ALA A 69 -3.69 -14.06 -2.27
C ALA A 69 -2.99 -12.82 -1.68
N LEU A 70 -3.21 -11.65 -2.26
CA LEU A 70 -2.70 -10.38 -1.73
C LEU A 70 -3.30 -10.07 -0.35
N LEU A 71 -4.60 -10.29 -0.15
CA LEU A 71 -5.23 -10.05 1.16
C LEU A 71 -4.61 -10.92 2.26
N VAL A 72 -4.32 -12.18 1.93
CA VAL A 72 -3.65 -13.13 2.82
C VAL A 72 -2.21 -12.70 3.10
N VAL A 73 -1.46 -12.28 2.08
CA VAL A 73 -0.11 -11.73 2.23
C VAL A 73 -0.11 -10.56 3.21
N ASP A 74 -1.00 -9.59 3.02
CA ASP A 74 -1.07 -8.39 3.87
C ASP A 74 -1.61 -8.67 5.26
N ALA A 75 -2.53 -9.63 5.41
CA ALA A 75 -2.95 -10.11 6.73
C ALA A 75 -1.78 -10.71 7.52
N LEU A 76 -0.77 -11.24 6.84
CA LEU A 76 0.44 -11.81 7.43
C LEU A 76 1.60 -10.79 7.55
N ASN A 77 1.55 -9.65 6.87
CA ASN A 77 2.65 -8.68 6.79
C ASN A 77 2.75 -7.71 8.00
N PHE A 78 2.94 -8.23 9.23
CA PHE A 78 2.91 -7.41 10.47
C PHE A 78 4.01 -7.68 11.50
N CYS A 79 5.00 -8.52 11.21
CA CYS A 79 6.14 -8.67 12.11
C CYS A 79 7.45 -8.46 11.37
N PHE A 80 8.42 -7.85 12.05
CA PHE A 80 9.79 -8.02 11.62
C PHE A 80 10.14 -9.47 11.73
N TRP A 81 10.81 -9.96 10.72
CA TRP A 81 11.33 -11.29 10.67
C TRP A 81 12.52 -11.36 11.64
N PRO A 82 12.29 -11.80 12.90
CA PRO A 82 13.36 -11.86 13.90
C PRO A 82 14.22 -13.10 13.64
N GLU A 83 13.77 -13.95 12.71
CA GLU A 83 14.36 -15.20 12.29
C GLU A 83 15.32 -14.92 11.14
N PRO A 84 16.64 -15.18 11.32
CA PRO A 84 17.60 -15.02 10.24
C PRO A 84 17.18 -15.78 8.99
N GLY A 85 17.14 -15.08 7.86
CA GLY A 85 16.80 -15.64 6.55
C GLY A 85 15.30 -15.74 6.27
N LEU A 86 14.40 -15.48 7.23
CA LEU A 86 13.00 -15.25 6.92
C LEU A 86 12.83 -13.78 6.56
N GLU A 87 12.16 -13.48 5.46
CA GLU A 87 12.00 -12.11 4.94
C GLU A 87 10.64 -11.98 4.26
N TYR A 88 10.24 -10.77 3.92
CA TYR A 88 8.95 -10.51 3.25
C TYR A 88 8.77 -11.37 1.98
N GLU A 89 9.83 -11.49 1.17
CA GLU A 89 9.78 -12.30 -0.05
C GLU A 89 9.42 -13.77 0.21
N HIS A 90 9.81 -14.34 1.35
CA HIS A 90 9.51 -15.73 1.70
C HIS A 90 8.04 -15.90 2.02
N LEU A 91 7.42 -14.91 2.64
CA LEU A 91 5.97 -14.89 2.85
C LEU A 91 5.24 -14.80 1.51
N ALA A 92 5.61 -13.83 0.66
CA ALA A 92 4.94 -13.61 -0.63
C ALA A 92 5.08 -14.83 -1.56
N LYS A 93 6.31 -15.33 -1.73
CA LYS A 93 6.62 -16.51 -2.55
C LYS A 93 5.99 -17.78 -1.97
N GLY A 94 5.92 -17.92 -0.65
CA GLY A 94 5.28 -19.05 0.02
C GLY A 94 3.78 -19.13 -0.30
N VAL A 95 3.05 -18.02 -0.11
CA VAL A 95 1.63 -17.94 -0.48
C VAL A 95 1.44 -18.21 -1.97
N LYS A 96 2.29 -17.62 -2.84
CA LYS A 96 2.26 -17.89 -4.29
C LYS A 96 2.42 -19.38 -4.61
N ALA A 97 3.42 -20.04 -4.02
CA ALA A 97 3.67 -21.46 -4.24
C ALA A 97 2.49 -22.32 -3.78
N ALA A 98 1.88 -21.99 -2.64
CA ALA A 98 0.70 -22.71 -2.14
C ALA A 98 -0.51 -22.55 -3.06
N VAL A 99 -0.77 -21.34 -3.58
CA VAL A 99 -1.86 -21.09 -4.53
C VAL A 99 -1.64 -21.84 -5.85
N LEU A 100 -0.40 -21.87 -6.36
CA LEU A 100 -0.06 -22.62 -7.56
C LEU A 100 -0.22 -24.14 -7.38
N ALA A 101 0.02 -24.66 -6.17
CA ALA A 101 -0.15 -26.07 -5.85
C ALA A 101 -1.63 -26.45 -5.61
N ASP A 102 -2.40 -25.57 -4.97
CA ASP A 102 -3.82 -25.74 -4.68
C ASP A 102 -4.54 -24.39 -4.74
N PRO A 103 -5.24 -24.07 -5.86
CA PRO A 103 -5.99 -22.82 -6.00
C PRO A 103 -7.06 -22.60 -4.92
N ASN A 104 -7.49 -23.65 -4.22
CA ASN A 104 -8.48 -23.58 -3.14
C ASN A 104 -7.83 -23.48 -1.74
N CYS A 105 -6.51 -23.35 -1.62
CA CYS A 105 -5.84 -23.25 -0.31
C CYS A 105 -6.27 -22.02 0.49
N LEU A 106 -6.68 -20.95 -0.21
CA LEU A 106 -7.12 -19.68 0.40
C LEU A 106 -8.65 -19.53 0.48
N ALA A 107 -9.42 -20.59 0.25
CA ALA A 107 -10.87 -20.52 0.38
C ALA A 107 -11.27 -20.01 1.78
N SER A 108 -12.23 -19.08 1.85
CA SER A 108 -12.62 -18.40 3.10
C SER A 108 -12.98 -19.37 4.24
N GLY A 109 -13.58 -20.52 3.93
CA GLY A 109 -13.85 -21.60 4.90
C GLY A 109 -12.59 -22.22 5.51
N ARG A 110 -11.52 -22.40 4.73
CA ARG A 110 -10.23 -22.91 5.20
C ARG A 110 -9.50 -21.84 6.01
N LEU A 111 -9.50 -20.59 5.54
CA LEU A 111 -8.94 -19.46 6.28
C LEU A 111 -9.59 -19.32 7.67
N ALA A 112 -10.92 -19.40 7.75
CA ALA A 112 -11.69 -19.32 9.00
C ALA A 112 -11.32 -20.39 10.05
N GLN A 113 -10.70 -21.49 9.63
CA GLN A 113 -10.27 -22.60 10.49
C GLN A 113 -8.75 -22.72 10.65
N CYS A 114 -7.99 -21.81 10.03
CA CYS A 114 -6.53 -21.84 9.99
C CYS A 114 -5.90 -21.85 11.40
N GLN A 115 -4.90 -22.70 11.63
CA GLN A 115 -4.08 -22.77 12.84
C GLN A 115 -2.63 -22.39 12.52
N GLY A 116 -1.78 -22.14 13.54
CA GLY A 116 -0.39 -21.73 13.30
C GLY A 116 0.43 -22.71 12.45
N LYS A 117 0.20 -24.02 12.58
CA LYS A 117 0.82 -25.04 11.72
C LYS A 117 0.41 -24.92 10.24
N ASP A 118 -0.81 -24.45 9.98
CA ASP A 118 -1.32 -24.27 8.62
C ASP A 118 -0.67 -23.03 7.99
N VAL A 119 -0.36 -21.99 8.78
CA VAL A 119 0.45 -20.85 8.33
C VAL A 119 1.86 -21.30 7.95
N GLN A 120 2.49 -22.14 8.78
CA GLN A 120 3.81 -22.69 8.46
C GLN A 120 3.78 -23.49 7.15
N ALA A 121 2.78 -24.36 6.98
CA ALA A 121 2.59 -25.15 5.77
C ALA A 121 2.30 -24.27 4.54
N LEU A 122 1.45 -23.25 4.69
CA LEU A 122 1.14 -22.26 3.65
C LEU A 122 2.39 -21.56 3.13
N LEU A 123 3.32 -21.21 4.04
CA LEU A 123 4.56 -20.55 3.64
C LEU A 123 5.65 -21.51 3.17
N GLY A 124 5.46 -22.83 3.31
CA GLY A 124 6.50 -23.82 3.05
C GLY A 124 7.74 -23.65 3.94
N TRP A 125 7.59 -23.05 5.13
CA TRP A 125 8.73 -22.72 5.99
C TRP A 125 9.13 -23.93 6.86
N PRO A 126 10.43 -24.28 6.98
CA PRO A 126 10.87 -25.55 7.58
C PRO A 126 10.70 -25.63 9.10
N ARG A 127 10.36 -24.52 9.75
CA ARG A 127 10.21 -24.39 11.22
C ARG A 127 9.04 -23.46 11.57
N PRO A 128 8.58 -23.41 12.83
CA PRO A 128 7.56 -22.47 13.27
C PRO A 128 7.87 -21.04 12.82
N VAL A 129 6.88 -20.38 12.21
CA VAL A 129 7.00 -18.98 11.77
C VAL A 129 6.83 -18.06 12.98
N PRO A 130 7.60 -16.96 13.11
CA PRO A 130 7.41 -15.98 14.17
C PRO A 130 5.96 -15.51 14.27
N LEU A 131 5.41 -15.54 15.49
CA LEU A 131 4.00 -15.19 15.78
C LEU A 131 2.98 -16.03 14.97
N GLN A 132 3.27 -17.30 14.66
CA GLN A 132 2.39 -18.16 13.85
C GLN A 132 0.93 -18.20 14.31
N GLU A 133 0.65 -18.20 15.62
CA GLU A 133 -0.72 -18.25 16.11
C GLU A 133 -1.46 -16.93 15.91
N GLU A 134 -0.73 -15.82 16.00
CA GLU A 134 -1.29 -14.50 15.70
C GLU A 134 -1.54 -14.34 14.20
N ARG A 135 -0.63 -14.86 13.37
CA ARG A 135 -0.81 -14.96 11.92
C ARG A 135 -2.06 -15.78 11.58
N ALA A 136 -2.21 -16.94 12.21
CA ALA A 136 -3.39 -17.78 12.02
C ALA A 136 -4.66 -17.07 12.50
N ARG A 137 -4.61 -16.33 13.63
CA ARG A 137 -5.74 -15.53 14.11
C ARG A 137 -6.21 -14.52 13.07
N LEU A 138 -5.30 -13.86 12.36
CA LEU A 138 -5.64 -12.89 11.31
C LEU A 138 -6.19 -13.56 10.06
N LEU A 139 -5.68 -14.74 9.68
CA LEU A 139 -6.28 -15.50 8.59
C LEU A 139 -7.69 -15.97 8.93
N ARG A 140 -7.92 -16.41 10.17
CA ARG A 140 -9.28 -16.73 10.66
C ARG A 140 -10.19 -15.53 10.63
N GLU A 141 -9.69 -14.35 10.99
CA GLU A 141 -10.43 -13.08 10.92
C GLU A 141 -10.83 -12.74 9.48
N VAL A 142 -9.90 -12.84 8.53
CA VAL A 142 -10.19 -12.63 7.09
C VAL A 142 -11.24 -13.62 6.59
N GLY A 143 -11.03 -14.92 6.84
CA GLY A 143 -11.96 -15.97 6.41
C GLY A 143 -13.36 -15.79 6.99
N ALA A 144 -13.47 -15.54 8.29
CA ALA A 144 -14.74 -15.31 8.97
C ALA A 144 -15.44 -14.05 8.46
N GLY A 145 -14.71 -12.94 8.30
CA GLY A 145 -15.28 -11.69 7.80
C GLY A 145 -15.80 -11.81 6.36
N LEU A 146 -15.06 -12.50 5.48
CA LEU A 146 -15.51 -12.78 4.11
C LEU A 146 -16.76 -13.66 4.10
N LEU A 147 -16.80 -14.74 4.89
CA LEU A 147 -17.97 -15.62 4.99
C LEU A 147 -19.21 -14.87 5.48
N GLN A 148 -19.06 -14.10 6.56
CA GLN A 148 -20.19 -13.44 7.22
C GLN A 148 -20.75 -12.27 6.41
N HIS A 149 -19.89 -11.51 5.73
CA HIS A 149 -20.28 -10.23 5.13
C HIS A 149 -20.19 -10.19 3.61
N CYS A 150 -19.47 -11.13 2.99
CA CYS A 150 -19.18 -11.13 1.56
C CYS A 150 -19.53 -12.46 0.88
N GLY A 151 -20.33 -13.33 1.53
CA GLY A 151 -20.69 -14.65 0.99
C GLY A 151 -19.48 -15.57 0.76
N GLY A 152 -18.36 -15.31 1.42
CA GLY A 152 -17.09 -16.00 1.22
C GLY A 152 -16.25 -15.51 0.04
N SER A 153 -16.68 -14.46 -0.67
CA SER A 153 -16.05 -13.96 -1.90
C SER A 153 -15.32 -12.63 -1.70
N VAL A 154 -14.04 -12.56 -2.11
CA VAL A 154 -13.30 -11.28 -2.15
C VAL A 154 -13.84 -10.35 -3.24
N THR A 155 -14.41 -10.89 -4.31
CA THR A 155 -15.03 -10.09 -5.38
C THR A 155 -16.18 -9.26 -4.82
N THR A 156 -17.02 -9.85 -3.98
CA THR A 156 -18.10 -9.12 -3.30
C THR A 156 -17.57 -8.01 -2.40
N LEU A 157 -16.43 -8.22 -1.73
CA LEU A 157 -15.76 -7.17 -0.97
C LEU A 157 -15.30 -6.01 -1.87
N LEU A 158 -14.60 -6.32 -2.98
CA LEU A 158 -14.12 -5.33 -3.94
C LEU A 158 -15.28 -4.52 -4.57
N GLU A 159 -16.33 -5.22 -5.01
CA GLU A 159 -17.52 -4.60 -5.60
C GLU A 159 -18.27 -3.71 -4.61
N SER A 160 -18.27 -4.06 -3.32
CA SER A 160 -18.93 -3.25 -2.27
C SER A 160 -18.34 -1.84 -2.13
N ALA A 161 -17.11 -1.62 -2.62
CA ALA A 161 -16.45 -0.33 -2.64
C ALA A 161 -16.80 0.52 -3.88
N GLN A 162 -17.54 -0.02 -4.84
CA GLN A 162 -18.04 0.69 -6.03
C GLN A 162 -16.92 1.43 -6.80
N GLY A 163 -15.76 0.78 -6.92
CA GLY A 163 -14.59 1.35 -7.58
C GLY A 163 -13.92 2.50 -6.82
N SER A 164 -14.15 2.66 -5.51
CA SER A 164 -13.38 3.61 -4.67
C SER A 164 -12.33 2.87 -3.82
N ALA A 165 -11.07 3.21 -3.99
CA ALA A 165 -9.96 2.77 -3.16
C ALA A 165 -10.14 3.22 -1.70
N VAL A 166 -10.61 4.45 -1.48
CA VAL A 166 -10.85 4.98 -0.13
C VAL A 166 -11.96 4.21 0.57
N ALA A 167 -13.08 3.95 -0.12
CA ALA A 167 -14.16 3.16 0.42
C ALA A 167 -13.70 1.72 0.70
N LEU A 168 -12.85 1.15 -0.16
CA LEU A 168 -12.33 -0.19 0.05
C LEU A 168 -11.45 -0.27 1.32
N VAL A 169 -10.59 0.71 1.57
CA VAL A 169 -9.84 0.82 2.85
C VAL A 169 -10.80 0.93 4.04
N ASP A 170 -11.86 1.75 3.93
CA ASP A 170 -12.90 1.86 4.97
C ASP A 170 -13.58 0.50 5.23
N ARG A 171 -13.89 -0.28 4.18
CA ARG A 171 -14.51 -1.62 4.29
C ARG A 171 -13.57 -2.65 4.92
N VAL A 172 -12.33 -2.71 4.46
CA VAL A 172 -11.30 -3.63 4.98
C VAL A 172 -11.08 -3.41 6.47
N THR A 173 -10.90 -2.14 6.87
CA THR A 173 -10.70 -1.80 8.28
C THR A 173 -11.95 -2.04 9.12
N ALA A 174 -13.16 -1.88 8.56
CA ALA A 174 -14.39 -2.21 9.25
C ALA A 174 -14.54 -3.73 9.50
N LEU A 175 -14.30 -4.54 8.45
CA LEU A 175 -14.52 -5.99 8.47
C LEU A 175 -13.40 -6.77 9.17
N PHE A 176 -12.16 -6.29 9.10
CA PHE A 176 -10.98 -6.98 9.61
C PHE A 176 -10.27 -6.09 10.65
N PRO A 177 -10.58 -6.22 11.95
CA PRO A 177 -9.96 -5.44 13.02
C PRO A 177 -8.41 -5.46 13.02
N GLY A 178 -7.79 -6.54 12.58
CA GLY A 178 -6.34 -6.66 12.42
C GLY A 178 -5.73 -5.68 11.40
N PHE A 179 -6.54 -5.12 10.50
CA PHE A 179 -6.12 -4.07 9.57
C PHE A 179 -6.29 -2.64 10.14
N ARG A 180 -6.88 -2.48 11.33
CA ARG A 180 -7.08 -1.16 11.99
C ARG A 180 -5.80 -0.66 12.65
N ASP A 181 -4.82 -0.31 11.83
CA ASP A 181 -3.54 0.22 12.27
C ASP A 181 -3.63 1.70 12.70
N HIS A 182 -3.47 1.93 14.01
CA HIS A 182 -3.55 3.23 14.66
C HIS A 182 -2.68 3.29 15.93
N ALA A 183 -2.37 4.50 16.38
CA ALA A 183 -1.63 4.77 17.61
C ALA A 183 -2.23 5.97 18.37
N VAL A 184 -1.70 6.24 19.58
CA VAL A 184 -2.01 7.45 20.34
C VAL A 184 -0.73 8.25 20.50
N TYR A 185 -0.73 9.50 20.08
CA TYR A 185 0.39 10.43 20.20
C TYR A 185 -0.06 11.66 20.98
N ARG A 186 0.56 11.88 22.16
CA ARG A 186 0.25 13.01 23.05
C ARG A 186 -1.25 13.20 23.32
N GLY A 187 -1.95 12.08 23.52
CA GLY A 187 -3.39 12.05 23.80
C GLY A 187 -4.31 12.13 22.57
N ALA A 188 -3.76 12.32 21.37
CA ALA A 188 -4.52 12.32 20.12
C ALA A 188 -4.41 10.97 19.40
N GLN A 189 -5.51 10.53 18.79
CA GLN A 189 -5.55 9.33 17.96
C GLN A 189 -4.86 9.61 16.60
N VAL A 190 -4.00 8.71 16.16
CA VAL A 190 -3.29 8.76 14.87
C VAL A 190 -3.61 7.52 14.06
N PHE A 191 -3.88 7.68 12.77
CA PHE A 191 -4.28 6.58 11.89
C PHE A 191 -3.25 6.36 10.78
N PHE A 192 -2.94 5.09 10.51
CA PHE A 192 -2.02 4.71 9.43
C PHE A 192 -2.69 3.77 8.42
N TYR A 193 -3.50 2.82 8.92
CA TYR A 193 -4.17 1.80 8.11
C TYR A 193 -3.24 1.09 7.10
N LYS A 194 -1.95 0.95 7.44
CA LYS A 194 -0.88 0.59 6.51
C LYS A 194 -1.23 -0.60 5.62
N ARG A 195 -1.57 -1.73 6.24
CA ARG A 195 -1.83 -3.00 5.54
C ARG A 195 -3.13 -2.97 4.72
N ALA A 196 -4.11 -2.16 5.14
CA ALA A 196 -5.33 -1.98 4.34
C ALA A 196 -5.02 -1.16 3.08
N GLN A 197 -4.20 -0.13 3.20
CA GLN A 197 -3.77 0.67 2.07
C GLN A 197 -2.87 -0.12 1.11
N ILE A 198 -1.91 -0.89 1.65
CA ILE A 198 -1.06 -1.80 0.86
C ILE A 198 -1.93 -2.74 0.05
N TRP A 199 -2.87 -3.46 0.67
CA TRP A 199 -3.71 -4.40 -0.06
C TRP A 199 -4.48 -3.77 -1.23
N VAL A 200 -5.06 -2.58 -1.02
CA VAL A 200 -5.77 -1.87 -2.10
C VAL A 200 -4.80 -1.42 -3.20
N GLY A 201 -3.63 -0.91 -2.84
CA GLY A 201 -2.57 -0.55 -3.78
C GLY A 201 -2.07 -1.77 -4.56
N ASP A 202 -1.85 -2.89 -3.90
CA ASP A 202 -1.37 -4.13 -4.51
C ASP A 202 -2.41 -4.73 -5.46
N VAL A 203 -3.70 -4.70 -5.11
CA VAL A 203 -4.78 -5.09 -6.03
C VAL A 203 -4.79 -4.16 -7.26
N TYR A 204 -4.62 -2.86 -7.06
CA TYR A 204 -4.51 -1.88 -8.15
C TYR A 204 -3.33 -2.16 -9.08
N GLY A 205 -2.13 -2.39 -8.53
CA GLY A 205 -0.93 -2.73 -9.30
C GLY A 205 -1.05 -4.08 -10.01
N ALA A 206 -1.41 -5.12 -9.26
CA ALA A 206 -1.52 -6.49 -9.78
C ALA A 206 -2.52 -6.58 -10.93
N LEU A 207 -3.67 -5.90 -10.83
CA LEU A 207 -4.71 -5.90 -11.87
C LEU A 207 -4.61 -4.71 -12.84
N GLN A 208 -3.52 -3.95 -12.79
CA GLN A 208 -3.21 -2.84 -13.69
C GLN A 208 -4.31 -1.77 -13.77
N GLY A 209 -4.99 -1.50 -12.66
CA GLY A 209 -6.05 -0.51 -12.58
C GLY A 209 -7.28 -0.83 -13.44
N ARG A 210 -7.53 -2.11 -13.75
CA ARG A 210 -8.64 -2.56 -14.60
C ARG A 210 -9.61 -3.45 -13.84
N GLY A 211 -10.83 -3.58 -14.38
CA GLY A 211 -11.86 -4.46 -13.83
C GLY A 211 -12.16 -4.16 -12.36
N LEU A 212 -12.01 -5.17 -11.50
CA LEU A 212 -12.23 -5.04 -10.05
C LEU A 212 -11.30 -4.05 -9.35
N ALA A 213 -10.21 -3.64 -10.01
CA ALA A 213 -9.25 -2.68 -9.49
C ALA A 213 -9.30 -1.32 -10.20
N ALA A 214 -10.34 -1.02 -10.98
CA ALA A 214 -10.52 0.27 -11.63
C ALA A 214 -10.96 1.34 -10.61
N PHE A 215 -10.03 1.74 -9.74
CA PHE A 215 -10.30 2.70 -8.67
C PHE A 215 -10.23 4.15 -9.18
N HIS A 216 -11.31 4.91 -9.03
CA HIS A 216 -11.38 6.30 -9.52
C HIS A 216 -10.66 7.31 -8.61
N ASP A 217 -10.35 6.92 -7.37
CA ASP A 217 -9.73 7.77 -6.34
C ASP A 217 -8.45 7.13 -5.77
N ILE A 218 -7.74 6.30 -6.55
CA ILE A 218 -6.50 5.63 -6.12
C ILE A 218 -5.42 6.62 -5.66
N ALA A 219 -5.39 7.81 -6.27
CA ALA A 219 -4.49 8.90 -5.91
C ALA A 219 -4.70 9.43 -4.48
N ALA A 220 -5.82 9.09 -3.83
CA ALA A 220 -6.07 9.44 -2.44
C ALA A 220 -5.37 8.51 -1.43
N LEU A 221 -4.83 7.36 -1.86
CA LEU A 221 -3.99 6.54 -0.99
C LEU A 221 -2.67 7.25 -0.70
N THR A 222 -2.13 7.05 0.51
CA THR A 222 -0.87 7.66 0.91
C THR A 222 0.30 6.73 0.62
N MET A 223 1.53 7.27 0.71
CA MET A 223 2.68 6.41 0.94
C MET A 223 2.49 5.66 2.26
N PHE A 224 3.00 4.43 2.34
CA PHE A 224 2.71 3.55 3.44
C PHE A 224 3.73 3.78 4.56
N ALA A 225 3.26 3.77 5.82
CA ALA A 225 4.12 3.84 7.00
C ALA A 225 4.85 2.50 7.25
N ASP A 226 5.52 1.97 6.23
CA ASP A 226 6.31 0.75 6.31
C ASP A 226 7.67 1.00 6.97
N TYR A 227 8.43 -0.06 7.24
CA TYR A 227 9.74 0.06 7.88
C TYR A 227 10.87 0.33 6.88
N ARG A 228 10.74 -0.06 5.61
CA ARG A 228 11.82 0.10 4.63
C ARG A 228 11.91 1.54 4.12
N VAL A 229 10.77 2.11 3.79
CA VAL A 229 10.64 3.46 3.23
C VAL A 229 11.25 4.55 4.13
N PRO A 230 11.00 4.62 5.46
CA PRO A 230 11.65 5.63 6.32
C PRO A 230 13.17 5.51 6.36
N VAL A 231 13.72 4.30 6.21
CA VAL A 231 15.18 4.10 6.13
C VAL A 231 15.74 4.74 4.88
N VAL A 232 15.06 4.51 3.76
CA VAL A 232 15.40 5.10 2.46
C VAL A 232 15.30 6.61 2.51
N LEU A 233 14.21 7.15 3.04
CA LEU A 233 14.04 8.60 3.18
C LEU A 233 15.13 9.22 4.06
N ARG A 234 15.56 8.53 5.12
CA ARG A 234 16.70 8.97 5.95
C ARG A 234 18.03 8.94 5.19
N VAL A 235 18.31 7.88 4.41
CA VAL A 235 19.54 7.79 3.59
C VAL A 235 19.57 8.90 2.54
N LEU A 236 18.42 9.25 1.96
CA LEU A 236 18.27 10.36 1.02
C LEU A 236 18.34 11.75 1.70
N GLY A 237 18.44 11.80 3.03
CA GLY A 237 18.47 13.04 3.81
C GLY A 237 17.12 13.74 3.89
N VAL A 238 16.01 13.06 3.60
CA VAL A 238 14.64 13.58 3.70
C VAL A 238 14.14 13.57 5.14
N LEU A 239 14.51 12.55 5.91
CA LEU A 239 14.18 12.45 7.34
C LEU A 239 15.44 12.64 8.19
N ASP A 240 15.40 13.64 9.08
CA ASP A 240 16.44 13.88 10.07
C ASP A 240 15.97 13.39 11.44
N TYR A 241 16.88 12.76 12.19
CA TYR A 241 16.60 12.26 13.55
C TYR A 241 17.27 13.14 14.60
N SER A 242 16.57 13.34 15.72
CA SER A 242 17.16 13.87 16.94
C SER A 242 18.37 13.03 17.38
N PRO A 243 19.37 13.62 18.07
CA PRO A 243 20.52 12.88 18.58
C PRO A 243 20.14 11.66 19.44
N GLU A 244 19.06 11.78 20.20
CA GLU A 244 18.56 10.70 21.07
C GLU A 244 18.03 9.53 20.23
N LEU A 245 17.19 9.80 19.23
CA LEU A 245 16.67 8.77 18.33
C LEU A 245 17.80 8.13 17.52
N GLU A 246 18.74 8.93 17.04
CA GLU A 246 19.92 8.46 16.33
C GLU A 246 20.73 7.48 17.18
N ALA A 247 20.98 7.80 18.45
CA ALA A 247 21.71 6.92 19.36
C ALA A 247 20.99 5.57 19.57
N LEU A 248 19.65 5.58 19.73
CA LEU A 248 18.86 4.35 19.84
C LEU A 248 18.99 3.48 18.59
N VAL A 249 18.88 4.10 17.41
CA VAL A 249 18.99 3.44 16.11
C VAL A 249 20.38 2.82 15.91
N GLN A 250 21.45 3.57 16.20
CA GLN A 250 22.82 3.08 16.08
C GLN A 250 23.12 1.94 17.06
N ALA A 251 22.55 2.01 18.27
CA ALA A 251 22.62 0.94 19.26
C ALA A 251 21.74 -0.27 18.92
N ARG A 252 21.03 -0.26 17.78
CA ARG A 252 20.09 -1.31 17.35
C ARG A 252 19.03 -1.62 18.39
N GLN A 253 18.67 -0.60 19.19
CA GLN A 253 17.63 -0.74 20.20
C GLN A 253 16.26 -0.74 19.52
N GLN A 254 15.40 -1.65 19.98
CA GLN A 254 14.05 -1.74 19.48
C GLN A 254 13.26 -0.51 19.91
N LEU A 255 12.59 0.13 18.95
CA LEU A 255 11.60 1.17 19.26
C LEU A 255 10.29 0.48 19.64
N MET A 256 9.77 0.85 20.80
CA MET A 256 8.51 0.28 21.28
C MET A 256 7.35 0.77 20.41
N PRO A 257 6.41 -0.11 20.03
CA PRO A 257 5.24 0.31 19.28
C PRO A 257 4.43 1.35 20.04
N GLY A 258 4.04 2.43 19.36
CA GLY A 258 3.33 3.56 19.96
C GLY A 258 4.21 4.51 20.78
N SER A 259 5.54 4.34 20.80
CA SER A 259 6.43 5.36 21.37
C SER A 259 6.42 6.62 20.49
N GLU A 260 6.76 7.78 21.05
CA GLU A 260 6.80 9.03 20.27
C GLU A 260 7.74 8.90 19.07
N GLN A 261 8.91 8.28 19.25
CA GLN A 261 9.87 8.04 18.16
C GLN A 261 9.27 7.17 17.05
N GLU A 262 8.60 6.06 17.39
CA GLU A 262 8.01 5.17 16.40
C GLU A 262 6.88 5.85 15.62
N VAL A 263 6.00 6.55 16.33
CA VAL A 263 4.86 7.24 15.71
C VAL A 263 5.32 8.40 14.84
N GLU A 264 6.33 9.16 15.26
CA GLU A 264 6.89 10.27 14.48
C GLU A 264 7.56 9.79 13.20
N ILE A 265 8.33 8.69 13.24
CA ILE A 265 8.93 8.08 12.03
C ILE A 265 7.82 7.73 11.02
N ARG A 266 6.77 7.07 11.50
CA ARG A 266 5.67 6.60 10.65
C ARG A 266 4.85 7.75 10.08
N ALA A 267 4.55 8.76 10.89
CA ALA A 267 3.83 9.95 10.45
C ALA A 267 4.64 10.77 9.44
N ALA A 268 5.94 10.96 9.70
CA ALA A 268 6.81 11.67 8.77
C ALA A 268 6.97 10.93 7.43
N THR A 269 6.97 9.59 7.44
CA THR A 269 6.93 8.78 6.22
C THR A 269 5.69 9.11 5.39
N VAL A 270 4.50 9.09 5.99
CA VAL A 270 3.24 9.39 5.28
C VAL A 270 3.24 10.80 4.69
N VAL A 271 3.80 11.78 5.40
CA VAL A 271 3.71 13.22 5.05
C VAL A 271 4.82 13.70 4.10
N ALA A 272 6.03 13.14 4.17
CA ALA A 272 7.19 13.68 3.47
C ALA A 272 7.04 13.76 1.93
N PRO A 273 6.53 12.74 1.23
CA PRO A 273 6.40 12.82 -0.23
C PRO A 273 5.23 13.66 -0.78
N PRO A 274 3.99 13.57 -0.23
CA PRO A 274 2.86 14.36 -0.74
C PRO A 274 3.13 15.87 -0.75
N ALA A 275 3.95 16.38 0.18
CA ALA A 275 4.20 17.81 0.33
C ALA A 275 5.14 18.41 -0.74
N ALA A 276 6.00 17.62 -1.40
CA ALA A 276 6.99 18.16 -2.34
C ALA A 276 6.80 17.69 -3.79
N TRP A 277 6.13 16.57 -4.02
CA TRP A 277 5.90 16.07 -5.37
C TRP A 277 4.57 16.51 -5.95
N ALA A 278 3.70 17.10 -5.12
CA ALA A 278 2.54 17.87 -5.55
C ALA A 278 2.93 19.25 -6.14
N ASP A 279 4.11 19.78 -5.81
CA ASP A 279 4.70 20.96 -6.47
C ASP A 279 5.51 20.50 -7.70
N SER A 280 4.78 20.06 -8.73
CA SER A 280 5.32 19.53 -9.99
C SER A 280 6.14 20.53 -10.82
N ASP A 281 6.23 21.80 -10.39
CA ASP A 281 7.09 22.81 -11.01
C ASP A 281 8.59 22.54 -10.79
N THR A 282 8.96 21.58 -9.93
CA THR A 282 10.35 21.28 -9.60
C THR A 282 11.00 20.16 -10.44
N VAL A 283 10.21 19.37 -11.18
CA VAL A 283 10.73 18.22 -11.97
C VAL A 283 10.95 18.56 -13.46
N GLY A 284 10.46 19.70 -13.92
CA GLY A 284 10.83 20.26 -15.22
C GLY A 284 11.31 21.67 -15.02
N HIS A 285 12.60 21.92 -15.22
CA HIS A 285 13.24 23.15 -15.75
C HIS A 285 14.71 23.13 -15.30
N ALA A 286 15.51 22.25 -15.91
CA ALA A 286 16.94 22.50 -16.01
C ALA A 286 17.13 23.71 -16.93
N SER A 287 17.10 24.92 -16.35
CA SER A 287 17.43 26.13 -17.07
C SER A 287 18.89 26.01 -17.58
N PRO A 288 19.17 26.17 -18.88
CA PRO A 288 20.54 26.13 -19.35
C PRO A 288 21.31 27.30 -18.73
N ALA A 289 22.47 27.00 -18.16
CA ALA A 289 23.38 27.98 -17.59
C ALA A 289 23.65 29.14 -18.58
N PRO A 290 23.83 30.39 -18.10
CA PRO A 290 24.12 31.52 -18.96
C PRO A 290 25.44 31.25 -19.70
N ARG A 291 25.36 31.08 -21.02
CA ARG A 291 26.55 30.98 -21.88
C ARG A 291 27.28 32.32 -21.83
N THR A 292 28.43 32.36 -21.15
CA THR A 292 29.43 33.39 -21.35
C THR A 292 29.95 33.28 -22.78
N LEU A 293 29.58 34.25 -23.62
CA LEU A 293 30.15 34.41 -24.96
C LEU A 293 31.57 34.99 -24.83
N PRO A 294 32.58 34.43 -25.54
CA PRO A 294 33.86 35.10 -25.72
C PRO A 294 33.71 36.29 -26.69
N PRO A 295 34.60 37.31 -26.60
CA PRO A 295 34.42 38.56 -27.32
C PRO A 295 34.54 38.41 -28.84
N SER A 296 33.73 39.24 -29.49
CA SER A 296 33.58 39.52 -30.91
C SER A 296 34.87 39.73 -31.70
N ASN A 297 34.90 39.21 -32.92
CA ASN A 297 35.61 39.83 -34.05
C ASN A 297 34.65 40.05 -35.21
N LEU A 298 34.79 41.25 -35.80
CA LEU A 298 33.96 41.88 -36.83
C LEU A 298 33.95 41.17 -38.19
N GLN A 299 32.81 41.25 -38.90
CA GLN A 299 32.62 41.89 -40.24
C GLN A 299 31.27 41.41 -40.81
N GLY A 300 30.28 42.31 -40.99
CA GLY A 300 29.82 42.80 -42.30
C GLY A 300 28.96 41.77 -43.04
N THR A 301 27.69 41.97 -43.42
CA THR A 301 27.10 43.10 -44.13
C THR A 301 25.60 42.82 -44.41
N HIS A 302 24.82 43.91 -44.48
CA HIS A 302 23.62 44.16 -45.30
C HIS A 302 22.39 43.21 -45.34
N GLY A 303 21.21 43.81 -45.08
CA GLY A 303 20.02 43.59 -45.93
C GLY A 303 18.71 43.25 -45.22
N LEU A 304 17.96 44.27 -44.80
CA LEU A 304 16.51 44.23 -44.52
C LEU A 304 15.69 44.11 -45.85
N PRO A 305 14.33 44.25 -45.90
CA PRO A 305 13.19 43.89 -44.99
C PRO A 305 11.94 43.31 -45.75
N TYR A 306 10.82 43.20 -45.00
CA TYR A 306 9.39 43.14 -45.41
C TYR A 306 8.83 41.78 -45.88
N GLY A 307 7.57 41.41 -45.62
CA GLY A 307 6.40 42.13 -45.10
C GLY A 307 5.21 41.17 -44.96
N ALA A 308 4.19 41.63 -44.23
CA ALA A 308 3.01 40.88 -43.77
C ALA A 308 1.91 40.66 -44.83
N CYS A 309 0.98 39.73 -44.53
CA CYS A 309 -0.50 39.92 -44.49
C CYS A 309 -1.31 38.66 -44.89
N THR A 310 -2.01 38.06 -43.92
CA THR A 310 -3.49 37.81 -43.79
C THR A 310 -4.33 37.25 -44.98
N PRO A 311 -5.63 36.87 -44.81
CA PRO A 311 -6.01 35.45 -44.73
C PRO A 311 -7.26 35.08 -45.61
N ASP A 312 -7.81 33.89 -45.32
CA ASP A 312 -9.24 33.50 -45.44
C ASP A 312 -9.67 32.66 -46.68
N PRO A 313 -10.88 32.03 -46.71
CA PRO A 313 -11.07 30.61 -46.38
C PRO A 313 -11.97 29.87 -47.43
N SER A 314 -12.40 28.62 -47.14
CA SER A 314 -13.77 28.07 -47.37
C SER A 314 -13.86 26.61 -47.87
N GLY A 315 -14.90 25.90 -47.35
CA GLY A 315 -15.65 24.79 -47.98
C GLY A 315 -15.00 23.40 -47.93
N GLY A 316 -15.67 22.27 -47.70
CA GLY A 316 -17.09 21.94 -47.61
C GLY A 316 -17.36 20.53 -48.21
N SER A 317 -17.94 19.63 -47.40
CA SER A 317 -18.92 18.58 -47.76
C SER A 317 -18.53 17.19 -48.36
N THR A 318 -19.20 16.18 -47.76
CA THR A 318 -19.86 14.96 -48.31
C THR A 318 -19.16 13.58 -48.43
N VAL A 319 -19.91 12.59 -47.92
CA VAL A 319 -19.77 11.11 -47.73
C VAL A 319 -20.26 10.34 -49.01
N PRO A 320 -20.54 9.00 -49.06
CA PRO A 320 -20.04 7.75 -48.42
C PRO A 320 -19.81 6.54 -49.40
N GLY A 321 -19.31 5.40 -48.86
CA GLY A 321 -19.90 4.07 -49.15
C GLY A 321 -18.99 2.94 -49.68
N GLY A 322 -19.10 1.75 -49.10
CA GLY A 322 -18.82 0.46 -49.77
C GLY A 322 -17.98 -0.59 -49.02
N THR A 323 -18.61 -1.72 -48.66
CA THR A 323 -18.03 -3.02 -48.23
C THR A 323 -18.48 -4.12 -49.21
N PRO A 324 -18.07 -5.41 -49.07
CA PRO A 324 -16.75 -6.08 -49.14
C PRO A 324 -16.80 -7.12 -50.32
N PRO A 325 -16.01 -8.25 -50.47
CA PRO A 325 -15.95 -9.40 -49.53
C PRO A 325 -14.67 -10.31 -49.57
N SER A 326 -14.70 -11.32 -48.68
CA SER A 326 -14.34 -12.76 -48.85
C SER A 326 -12.90 -13.31 -48.79
N ASN A 327 -12.76 -14.27 -47.85
CA ASN A 327 -12.23 -15.65 -47.93
C ASN A 327 -10.72 -16.00 -48.00
N GLY A 328 -10.37 -17.00 -47.18
CA GLY A 328 -9.29 -17.98 -47.39
C GLY A 328 -8.16 -17.89 -46.35
N SER A 329 -8.11 -18.74 -45.31
CA SER A 329 -7.66 -20.15 -45.29
C SER A 329 -6.17 -20.31 -44.91
N CYS A 330 -5.97 -20.90 -43.72
CA CYS A 330 -4.98 -21.91 -43.29
C CYS A 330 -3.46 -21.83 -43.57
N THR A 331 -2.76 -22.30 -42.52
CA THR A 331 -1.49 -23.07 -42.45
C THR A 331 -0.12 -22.37 -42.36
N GLU A 332 0.48 -22.57 -41.18
CA GLU A 332 1.84 -23.06 -40.87
C GLU A 332 3.11 -22.23 -41.18
N ILE A 333 3.70 -21.75 -40.09
CA ILE A 333 5.11 -21.88 -39.63
C ILE A 333 6.21 -21.92 -40.72
N LYS A 334 7.06 -20.87 -40.71
CA LYS A 334 8.53 -21.01 -40.64
C LYS A 334 9.22 -19.68 -40.34
N GLU A 335 10.17 -19.73 -39.40
CA GLU A 335 11.17 -18.70 -39.12
C GLU A 335 11.98 -18.36 -40.39
N MET A 336 12.31 -17.09 -40.58
CA MET A 336 13.66 -16.68 -41.00
C MET A 336 13.88 -15.18 -40.80
N ALA A 337 15.10 -14.88 -40.34
CA ALA A 337 15.59 -13.58 -39.93
C ALA A 337 15.87 -12.61 -41.10
N GLY A 338 15.76 -11.32 -40.78
CA GLY A 338 16.61 -10.26 -41.35
C GLY A 338 16.03 -9.50 -42.55
N ALA A 339 15.72 -8.21 -42.34
CA ALA A 339 16.26 -7.10 -43.11
C ALA A 339 15.61 -5.77 -42.70
N LYS A 340 16.46 -4.74 -42.64
CA LYS A 340 16.15 -3.33 -42.42
C LYS A 340 15.13 -2.81 -43.45
N GLY A 341 14.19 -2.00 -42.98
CA GLY A 341 13.34 -1.17 -43.82
C GLY A 341 13.01 0.14 -43.09
N ASN A 342 13.66 1.23 -43.51
CA ASN A 342 13.31 2.60 -43.15
C ASN A 342 11.92 2.96 -43.70
N LEU A 343 11.08 3.60 -42.89
CA LEU A 343 9.93 4.40 -43.33
C LEU A 343 9.91 5.73 -42.55
N PRO A 344 9.34 6.80 -43.14
CA PRO A 344 9.89 8.15 -43.03
C PRO A 344 9.39 8.96 -41.83
N GLU A 345 10.24 9.90 -41.39
CA GLU A 345 9.92 10.97 -40.45
C GLU A 345 8.88 11.93 -41.05
N GLU A 346 7.74 12.07 -40.39
CA GLU A 346 6.87 13.25 -40.54
C GLU A 346 7.17 14.26 -39.43
N SER A 347 7.71 15.40 -39.84
CA SER A 347 8.01 16.56 -39.02
C SER A 347 6.74 17.39 -38.77
N GLY A 348 6.02 17.03 -37.70
CA GLY A 348 4.95 17.86 -37.13
C GLY A 348 5.48 18.71 -35.98
N SER A 349 5.77 19.99 -36.25
CA SER A 349 6.07 21.00 -35.23
C SER A 349 4.78 21.43 -34.50
N GLY A 350 4.37 20.62 -33.53
CA GLY A 350 3.41 21.01 -32.50
C GLY A 350 4.15 21.06 -31.17
N GLY A 351 4.32 22.25 -30.59
CA GLY A 351 4.79 22.39 -29.22
C GLY A 351 3.81 21.72 -28.26
N GLN A 352 4.03 20.44 -27.97
CA GLN A 352 3.38 19.78 -26.85
C GLN A 352 4.01 20.37 -25.59
N ALA A 353 3.23 21.14 -24.84
CA ALA A 353 3.49 21.31 -23.42
C ALA A 353 3.68 19.91 -22.83
N SER A 354 4.84 19.63 -22.26
CA SER A 354 5.10 18.36 -21.57
C SER A 354 4.06 18.22 -20.47
N ALA A 355 3.06 17.36 -20.69
CA ALA A 355 2.12 16.99 -19.64
C ALA A 355 2.98 16.41 -18.50
N GLY A 356 2.95 17.06 -17.34
CA GLY A 356 3.65 16.57 -16.16
C GLY A 356 3.22 15.13 -15.88
N VAL A 357 4.19 14.26 -15.63
CA VAL A 357 3.91 12.87 -15.27
C VAL A 357 3.36 12.87 -13.85
N GLU A 358 2.09 12.50 -13.68
CA GLU A 358 1.47 12.37 -12.36
C GLU A 358 2.06 11.13 -11.65
N VAL A 359 2.73 11.35 -10.52
CA VAL A 359 3.31 10.28 -9.70
C VAL A 359 2.39 10.02 -8.52
N LEU A 360 1.86 8.80 -8.43
CA LEU A 360 1.02 8.39 -7.31
C LEU A 360 1.88 8.09 -6.08
N ALA A 361 1.36 8.39 -4.88
CA ALA A 361 2.07 8.10 -3.64
C ALA A 361 2.39 6.59 -3.48
N ILE A 362 1.51 5.72 -4.00
CA ILE A 362 1.70 4.26 -3.97
C ILE A 362 2.80 3.79 -4.92
N THR A 363 2.96 4.41 -6.10
CA THR A 363 4.01 4.00 -7.04
C THR A 363 5.36 4.50 -6.57
N LEU A 364 5.39 5.66 -5.92
CA LEU A 364 6.55 6.10 -5.17
C LEU A 364 6.91 5.13 -4.04
N ASP A 365 5.94 4.73 -3.23
CA ASP A 365 6.18 3.79 -2.13
C ASP A 365 6.92 2.54 -2.64
N TRP A 366 6.40 1.91 -3.69
CA TRP A 366 7.01 0.74 -4.32
C TRP A 366 8.43 1.02 -4.81
N TRP A 367 8.68 2.17 -5.45
CA TRP A 367 10.01 2.53 -5.93
C TRP A 367 11.01 2.73 -4.78
N LEU A 368 10.62 3.44 -3.71
CA LEU A 368 11.47 3.62 -2.52
C LEU A 368 11.72 2.29 -1.84
N TRP A 369 10.70 1.43 -1.76
CA TRP A 369 10.82 0.11 -1.19
C TRP A 369 11.82 -0.75 -1.99
N GLU A 370 11.67 -0.84 -3.31
CA GLU A 370 12.61 -1.55 -4.20
C GLU A 370 14.04 -1.01 -4.11
N TRP A 371 14.20 0.31 -4.04
CA TRP A 371 15.51 0.91 -3.85
C TRP A 371 16.13 0.50 -2.52
N GLY A 372 15.36 0.55 -1.44
CA GLY A 372 15.84 0.14 -0.13
C GLY A 372 16.12 -1.35 -0.02
N GLU A 373 15.45 -2.18 -0.82
CA GLU A 373 15.73 -3.61 -0.90
C GLU A 373 17.02 -3.92 -1.64
N ARG A 374 17.28 -3.24 -2.76
CA ARG A 374 18.54 -3.38 -3.52
C ARG A 374 19.76 -2.96 -2.70
N CYS A 375 19.64 -1.90 -1.90
CA CYS A 375 20.74 -1.33 -1.12
C CYS A 375 20.77 -1.83 0.34
N ARG A 376 19.97 -2.85 0.68
CA ARG A 376 19.75 -3.31 2.07
C ARG A 376 21.04 -3.58 2.85
N ALA A 377 22.06 -4.15 2.21
CA ALA A 377 23.34 -4.48 2.84
C ALA A 377 24.23 -3.26 3.14
N GLU A 378 23.99 -2.14 2.44
CA GLU A 378 24.77 -0.91 2.52
C GLU A 378 24.14 0.10 3.48
N HIS A 379 22.89 -0.13 3.89
CA HIS A 379 22.16 0.78 4.76
C HIS A 379 22.73 0.82 6.18
N PRO A 380 22.79 2.01 6.81
CA PRO A 380 23.17 2.13 8.20
C PRO A 380 22.20 1.38 9.12
N ALA A 381 22.56 1.27 10.39
CA ALA A 381 21.64 0.78 11.41
C ALA A 381 20.32 1.57 11.31
N HIS A 382 19.21 0.83 11.39
CA HIS A 382 17.87 1.37 11.28
C HIS A 382 16.98 0.81 12.38
N HIS A 383 15.98 1.61 12.74
CA HIS A 383 14.96 1.20 13.68
C HIS A 383 14.16 0.02 13.12
N ARG A 384 13.66 -0.81 14.02
CA ARG A 384 12.62 -1.80 13.75
C ARG A 384 11.42 -1.47 14.65
N THR A 385 10.34 -0.97 14.06
CA THR A 385 9.06 -0.56 14.67
C THR A 385 7.97 -1.65 14.64
N LEU A 386 7.77 -2.42 15.73
CA LEU A 386 6.91 -3.61 15.65
C LEU A 386 5.49 -3.14 15.29
N THR A 387 4.92 -3.60 14.17
CA THR A 387 3.55 -3.22 13.82
C THR A 387 2.61 -3.87 14.84
N CYS A 388 1.94 -3.04 15.65
CA CYS A 388 1.06 -3.48 16.72
C CYS A 388 0.05 -4.51 16.25
N ILE A 389 -0.03 -5.66 16.93
CA ILE A 389 -1.29 -6.39 17.11
C ILE A 389 -1.41 -6.75 18.58
N GLY A 390 -2.60 -6.48 19.14
CA GLY A 390 -2.88 -6.39 20.56
C GLY A 390 -2.15 -7.42 21.42
N GLN A 391 -1.22 -6.95 22.25
CA GLN A 391 -0.60 -7.77 23.28
C GLN A 391 -1.66 -8.20 24.31
N LYS A 392 -2.14 -9.43 24.19
CA LYS A 392 -2.50 -10.21 25.38
C LYS A 392 -1.26 -10.97 25.83
N GLY A 393 -0.59 -10.44 26.84
CA GLY A 393 0.49 -11.16 27.53
C GLY A 393 1.71 -10.32 27.79
N SER A 394 1.62 -9.38 28.74
CA SER A 394 2.78 -8.95 29.51
C SER A 394 2.31 -8.76 30.94
N LYS A 395 2.76 -9.67 31.82
CA LYS A 395 2.60 -9.54 33.27
C LYS A 395 3.42 -8.33 33.72
N CYS A 396 2.83 -7.15 33.69
CA CYS A 396 3.38 -5.96 34.33
C CYS A 396 2.63 -5.76 35.66
N ARG A 397 3.40 -5.64 36.75
CA ARG A 397 2.88 -5.51 38.12
C ARG A 397 1.91 -4.33 38.21
N THR A 398 0.69 -4.61 38.65
CA THR A 398 -0.35 -3.64 38.97
C THR A 398 0.10 -2.69 40.08
N SER A 399 0.26 -1.41 39.76
CA SER A 399 -0.18 -0.33 40.64
C SER A 399 -1.54 0.14 40.14
N VAL A 400 -2.53 0.05 41.03
CA VAL A 400 -3.93 0.35 40.75
C VAL A 400 -4.10 1.86 40.62
N VAL A 401 -4.51 2.32 39.44
CA VAL A 401 -5.24 3.60 39.30
C VAL A 401 -6.55 3.29 38.59
N ARG A 402 -7.66 3.47 39.33
CA ARG A 402 -9.03 3.32 38.83
C ARG A 402 -9.29 4.40 37.77
N SER A 403 -9.57 4.00 36.53
CA SER A 403 -10.14 4.88 35.52
C SER A 403 -11.62 4.56 35.32
N ALA A 404 -12.43 5.62 35.35
CA ALA A 404 -13.88 5.58 35.24
C ALA A 404 -14.35 5.12 33.86
N SER A 405 -15.38 4.27 33.83
CA SER A 405 -16.03 3.81 32.61
C SER A 405 -16.79 4.93 31.91
N LEU A 406 -16.35 5.31 30.71
CA LEU A 406 -17.16 5.98 29.72
C LEU A 406 -17.68 4.92 28.74
N LYS A 407 -18.96 4.56 28.87
CA LYS A 407 -19.70 3.78 27.87
C LYS A 407 -19.96 4.69 26.66
N LEU A 408 -19.42 4.34 25.50
CA LEU A 408 -19.87 4.87 24.22
C LEU A 408 -21.03 4.01 23.74
N ASP A 409 -22.22 4.63 23.69
CA ASP A 409 -23.47 4.03 23.24
C ASP A 409 -23.52 4.05 21.70
N TYR A 410 -23.54 2.87 21.07
CA TYR A 410 -23.70 2.72 19.63
C TYR A 410 -25.14 2.30 19.33
N THR A 411 -26.07 3.25 19.40
CA THR A 411 -27.43 3.09 18.86
C THR A 411 -27.84 4.34 18.10
N ALA A 412 -27.36 4.45 16.86
CA ALA A 412 -27.92 5.38 15.87
C ALA A 412 -27.50 4.99 14.45
N CYS A 413 -27.97 3.85 13.96
CA CYS A 413 -28.16 3.60 12.53
C CYS A 413 -29.47 2.83 12.38
N GLY A 414 -30.57 3.57 12.21
CA GLY A 414 -31.88 3.00 11.97
C GLY A 414 -31.92 2.27 10.63
N LEU A 415 -32.16 0.96 10.69
CA LEU A 415 -32.79 0.20 9.63
C LEU A 415 -33.89 -0.62 10.29
N GLY A 416 -35.12 -0.39 9.82
CA GLY A 416 -36.36 -0.91 10.38
C GLY A 416 -36.37 -2.43 10.47
N SER A 417 -36.86 -2.90 11.60
CA SER A 417 -37.20 -4.29 11.86
C SER A 417 -38.69 -4.45 11.58
N ASP A 418 -39.04 -5.30 10.63
CA ASP A 418 -40.35 -5.93 10.54
C ASP A 418 -40.18 -7.38 10.09
N MET A 419 -40.14 -8.28 11.06
CA MET A 419 -40.64 -9.64 10.87
C MET A 419 -41.07 -10.19 12.24
N GLU A 420 -42.38 -10.07 12.49
CA GLU A 420 -43.08 -10.80 13.54
C GLU A 420 -42.90 -12.32 13.32
N VAL A 421 -42.45 -13.02 14.36
CA VAL A 421 -42.69 -14.47 14.49
C VAL A 421 -43.40 -14.70 15.81
N ALA A 422 -44.62 -15.20 15.68
CA ALA A 422 -45.57 -15.50 16.73
C ALA A 422 -45.03 -16.53 17.75
N GLY A 423 -45.36 -16.28 19.02
CA GLY A 423 -45.00 -17.14 20.14
C GLY A 423 -45.92 -18.37 20.32
N ARG A 424 -45.31 -19.42 20.87
CA ARG A 424 -45.86 -20.40 21.84
C ARG A 424 -44.63 -20.85 22.63
N GLY A 425 -44.48 -20.63 23.94
CA GLY A 425 -45.35 -21.05 25.03
C GLY A 425 -44.80 -22.35 25.63
N GLY A 426 -44.06 -22.29 26.75
CA GLY A 426 -43.52 -23.48 27.41
C GLY A 426 -42.63 -23.15 28.62
N VAL A 427 -43.21 -23.33 29.81
CA VAL A 427 -42.72 -23.02 31.16
C VAL A 427 -41.72 -24.07 31.66
N HIS A 428 -40.65 -23.69 32.37
CA HIS A 428 -40.31 -24.22 33.71
C HIS A 428 -39.08 -23.55 34.37
N SER A 429 -39.34 -22.97 35.56
CA SER A 429 -38.54 -22.97 36.82
C SER A 429 -37.08 -23.47 36.78
N GLY A 430 -36.08 -22.86 37.43
CA GLY A 430 -36.04 -21.92 38.54
C GLY A 430 -34.73 -22.16 39.33
N GLN A 431 -34.17 -21.09 39.90
CA GLN A 431 -33.18 -21.05 41.01
C GLN A 431 -31.70 -21.46 40.77
N GLN A 432 -30.84 -20.43 40.65
CA GLN A 432 -29.56 -20.29 41.37
C GLN A 432 -29.84 -19.78 42.83
N PRO A 433 -28.87 -19.48 43.75
CA PRO A 433 -27.38 -19.40 43.68
C PRO A 433 -26.60 -19.87 44.95
N ALA A 434 -25.28 -19.62 44.94
CA ALA A 434 -24.38 -19.20 46.06
C ALA A 434 -23.21 -20.18 46.38
N VAL A 435 -21.93 -19.82 46.12
CA VAL A 435 -20.94 -19.02 46.91
C VAL A 435 -20.19 -19.85 47.98
N GLY A 436 -18.85 -19.79 47.94
CA GLY A 436 -17.91 -20.20 49.01
C GLY A 436 -16.55 -20.62 48.41
N ALA A 437 -15.53 -19.75 48.36
CA ALA A 437 -14.57 -19.40 49.42
C ALA A 437 -13.35 -20.36 49.51
N SER A 438 -12.20 -19.72 49.73
CA SER A 438 -10.78 -20.14 49.70
C SER A 438 -10.37 -21.48 50.33
N GLN A 439 -9.25 -22.06 49.86
CA GLN A 439 -7.96 -22.04 50.60
C GLN A 439 -6.81 -22.70 49.80
N ASP A 440 -5.63 -22.12 50.00
CA ASP A 440 -4.31 -22.55 49.54
C ASP A 440 -3.91 -23.95 50.01
N THR A 441 -3.12 -24.67 49.21
CA THR A 441 -1.91 -25.36 49.70
C THR A 441 -0.94 -25.64 48.55
N ALA A 442 0.33 -25.35 48.80
CA ALA A 442 1.48 -25.67 47.97
C ALA A 442 1.84 -27.16 48.06
N SER A 443 2.40 -27.73 46.98
CA SER A 443 3.75 -28.32 46.96
C SER A 443 3.95 -29.38 45.86
N GLN A 444 5.07 -29.19 45.15
CA GLN A 444 6.04 -30.20 44.68
C GLN A 444 5.74 -31.07 43.45
N CYS A 445 6.62 -30.88 42.45
CA CYS A 445 7.04 -31.80 41.37
C CYS A 445 7.35 -33.23 41.87
N PRO A 446 7.38 -34.25 41.00
CA PRO A 446 8.38 -34.38 39.92
C PRO A 446 7.91 -33.95 38.53
#